data_AF-A0A7S3FI67-F1
#
_entry.id   AF-A0A7S3FI67-F1
#
_cell.length_a   1.000
_cell.length_b   1.000
_cell.length_c   1.000
_cell.angle_alpha   90.00
_cell.angle_beta   90.00
_cell.angle_gamma   90.00
#
_symmetry.space_group_name_H-M   'P 1'
#
loop_
_entity.id
_entity.type
_entity.pdbx_description
1 polymer ?
#
loop_
_entity_poly.entity_id
_entity_poly.type
_entity_poly.pdbx_seq_one_letter_code
_entity_poly.pdbx_strand_id
1 'polypeptide(L)'
;FETVVATELSVPLVLRLRSQGLDARLVESPTAEHLGRDTFDVVFILNVLDRCKDPAAMLRQAASLLPPDGLLAVSVVAPPSQSDAVPGSPQRRWNVKGNDFETAASSLAADLFLPLGFTPIRLVRAPYLCAGDSYSPVAALDACIVVLQPPHRAVPIQTSSSSVAAGTPPSGADPTRDGVVCTECAD
;
A
#
# COMPACT_ATOMS: atom_id res chain seq x y z
N PHE A 1 1.15 -7.57 -18.97
CA PHE A 1 0.76 -6.17 -18.72
C PHE A 1 0.85 -5.40 -20.01
N GLU A 2 -0.14 -4.57 -20.34
CA GLU A 2 -0.15 -3.75 -21.57
C GLU A 2 0.83 -2.58 -21.47
N THR A 3 0.91 -1.96 -20.29
CA THR A 3 1.85 -0.87 -19.99
C THR A 3 2.63 -1.20 -18.72
N VAL A 4 3.93 -0.89 -18.71
CA VAL A 4 4.82 -1.11 -17.56
C VAL A 4 5.68 0.12 -17.35
N VAL A 5 5.59 0.68 -16.15
CA VAL A 5 6.46 1.76 -15.67
C VAL A 5 7.37 1.18 -14.59
N ALA A 6 8.66 1.52 -14.63
CA ALA A 6 9.65 1.07 -13.66
C ALA A 6 10.33 2.27 -13.00
N THR A 7 10.69 2.14 -11.73
CA THR A 7 11.50 3.12 -11.00
C THR A 7 12.84 2.49 -10.64
N GLU A 8 13.91 3.27 -10.72
CA GLU A 8 15.27 2.82 -10.42
C GLU A 8 16.12 4.02 -9.97
N LEU A 9 17.19 3.77 -9.21
CA LEU A 9 18.13 4.78 -8.71
C LEU A 9 19.46 4.80 -9.48
N SER A 10 19.76 3.73 -10.22
CA SER A 10 20.96 3.60 -11.04
C SER A 10 20.71 4.06 -12.48
N VAL A 11 21.41 5.12 -12.90
CA VAL A 11 21.35 5.63 -14.29
C VAL A 11 21.65 4.53 -15.33
N PRO A 12 22.70 3.71 -15.19
CA PRO A 12 22.94 2.58 -16.10
C PRO A 12 21.76 1.61 -16.20
N LEU A 13 21.10 1.30 -15.08
CA LEU A 13 19.97 0.37 -15.06
C LEU A 13 18.72 1.00 -15.69
N VAL A 14 18.45 2.29 -15.45
CA VAL A 14 17.38 3.03 -16.15
C VAL A 14 17.58 2.98 -17.66
N LEU A 15 18.80 3.24 -18.15
CA LEU A 15 19.12 3.16 -19.58
C LEU A 15 18.93 1.75 -20.12
N ARG A 16 19.32 0.73 -19.35
CA ARG A 16 19.11 -0.67 -19.72
C ARG A 16 17.63 -1.01 -19.82
N LEU A 17 16.80 -0.63 -18.86
CA LEU A 17 15.35 -0.86 -18.89
C LEU A 17 14.70 -0.17 -20.10
N ARG A 18 15.07 1.08 -20.38
CA ARG A 18 14.59 1.82 -21.57
C ARG A 18 15.00 1.15 -22.87
N SER A 19 16.21 0.60 -22.95
CA SER A 19 16.66 -0.17 -24.12
C SER A 19 15.83 -1.44 -24.38
N GLN A 20 15.11 -1.93 -23.37
CA GLN A 20 14.19 -3.07 -23.46
C GLN A 20 12.73 -2.62 -23.70
N GLY A 21 12.49 -1.33 -23.95
CA GLY A 21 11.16 -0.78 -24.22
C GLY A 21 10.32 -0.47 -22.99
N LEU A 22 10.91 -0.48 -21.79
CA LEU A 22 10.19 -0.11 -20.55
C LEU A 22 10.24 1.40 -20.29
N ASP A 23 9.15 1.95 -19.77
CA ASP A 23 9.12 3.33 -19.28
C ASP A 23 9.78 3.40 -17.89
N ALA A 24 11.11 3.56 -17.87
CA ALA A 24 11.88 3.64 -16.64
C ALA A 24 12.15 5.09 -16.19
N ARG A 25 11.95 5.36 -14.90
CA ARG A 25 12.12 6.66 -14.23
C ARG A 25 13.23 6.58 -13.18
N LEU A 26 14.13 7.57 -13.20
CA LEU A 26 15.20 7.69 -12.21
C LEU A 26 14.66 8.40 -10.96
N VAL A 27 13.96 7.67 -10.08
CA VAL A 27 13.26 8.22 -8.92
C VAL A 27 13.30 7.25 -7.74
N GLU A 28 13.42 7.78 -6.53
CA GLU A 28 13.42 6.97 -5.30
C GLU A 28 12.01 6.56 -4.86
N SER A 29 11.05 7.47 -5.05
CA SER A 29 9.69 7.33 -4.52
C SER A 29 8.68 7.21 -5.66
N PRO A 30 7.83 6.17 -5.67
CA PRO A 30 6.81 6.00 -6.69
C PRO A 30 5.59 6.85 -6.35
N THR A 31 5.65 8.15 -6.67
CA THR A 31 4.48 9.05 -6.58
C THR A 31 3.84 9.21 -7.95
N ALA A 32 2.57 9.56 -7.98
CA ALA A 32 1.85 9.79 -9.23
C ALA A 32 2.51 10.87 -10.11
N GLU A 33 3.04 11.93 -9.49
CA GLU A 33 3.81 12.98 -10.17
C GLU A 33 5.06 12.43 -10.86
N HIS A 34 5.86 11.63 -10.14
CA HIS A 34 7.08 11.04 -10.70
C HIS A 34 6.80 10.04 -11.83
N LEU A 35 5.66 9.35 -11.76
CA LEU A 35 5.27 8.31 -12.71
C LEU A 35 4.44 8.87 -13.87
N GLY A 36 3.92 10.09 -13.76
CA GLY A 36 2.97 10.67 -14.72
C GLY A 36 1.66 9.89 -14.83
N ARG A 37 1.29 9.16 -13.77
CA ARG A 37 0.11 8.28 -13.72
C ARG A 37 -0.36 8.09 -12.28
N ASP A 38 -1.67 8.22 -12.08
CA ASP A 38 -2.28 8.18 -10.75
C ASP A 38 -2.67 6.77 -10.28
N THR A 39 -2.81 5.80 -11.19
CA THR A 39 -3.34 4.47 -10.85
C THR A 39 -2.74 3.35 -11.71
N PHE A 40 -2.51 2.19 -11.11
CA PHE A 40 -2.01 0.96 -11.71
C PHE A 40 -2.85 -0.23 -11.22
N ASP A 41 -3.11 -1.21 -12.07
CA ASP A 41 -3.82 -2.42 -11.65
C ASP A 41 -2.98 -3.27 -10.69
N VAL A 42 -1.66 -3.26 -10.89
CA VAL A 42 -0.69 -4.01 -10.10
C VAL A 42 0.57 -3.18 -9.88
N VAL A 43 1.08 -3.17 -8.65
CA VAL A 43 2.39 -2.61 -8.29
C VAL A 43 3.31 -3.74 -7.82
N PHE A 44 4.56 -3.71 -8.24
CA PHE A 44 5.60 -4.65 -7.81
C PHE A 44 6.68 -3.93 -7.00
N ILE A 45 7.00 -4.43 -5.81
CA ILE A 45 8.15 -4.01 -5.01
C ILE A 45 9.05 -5.22 -4.82
N LEU A 46 10.13 -5.32 -5.61
CA LEU A 46 10.92 -6.54 -5.72
C LEU A 46 12.28 -6.39 -5.04
N ASN A 47 12.43 -6.89 -3.81
CA ASN A 47 13.66 -6.88 -3.01
C ASN A 47 14.18 -5.46 -2.74
N VAL A 48 13.26 -4.54 -2.43
CA VAL A 48 13.55 -3.13 -2.15
C VAL A 48 13.22 -2.74 -0.71
N LEU A 49 12.29 -3.41 -0.03
CA LEU A 49 11.80 -2.95 1.29
C LEU A 49 12.89 -2.94 2.37
N ASP A 50 13.80 -3.91 2.37
CA ASP A 50 14.97 -3.96 3.24
C ASP A 50 16.05 -2.93 2.85
N ARG A 51 15.93 -2.32 1.65
CA ARG A 51 16.92 -1.40 1.07
C ARG A 51 16.49 0.06 0.99
N CYS A 52 15.20 0.32 1.17
CA CYS A 52 14.64 1.67 1.10
C CYS A 52 14.69 2.41 2.44
N LYS A 53 14.66 3.74 2.40
CA LYS A 53 14.72 4.60 3.60
C LYS A 53 13.56 4.38 4.55
N ASP A 54 12.34 4.18 4.04
CA ASP A 54 11.17 3.94 4.87
C ASP A 54 10.23 2.93 4.19
N PRO A 55 10.26 1.65 4.60
CA PRO A 55 9.42 0.61 3.99
C PRO A 55 7.93 0.88 4.21
N ALA A 56 7.55 1.50 5.33
CA ALA A 56 6.16 1.81 5.59
C ALA A 56 5.67 2.97 4.69
N ALA A 57 6.50 3.99 4.46
CA ALA A 57 6.18 5.06 3.52
C ALA A 57 6.09 4.52 2.08
N MET A 58 7.03 3.69 1.66
CA MET A 58 7.03 3.06 0.33
C MET A 58 5.77 2.22 0.09
N LEU A 59 5.35 1.42 1.07
CA LEU A 59 4.11 0.65 0.98
C LEU A 59 2.87 1.56 0.87
N ARG A 60 2.79 2.64 1.66
CA ARG A 60 1.66 3.60 1.57
C ARG A 60 1.60 4.30 0.21
N GLN A 61 2.76 4.68 -0.34
CA GLN A 61 2.85 5.27 -1.67
C GLN A 61 2.38 4.28 -2.74
N ALA A 62 2.83 3.03 -2.68
CA ALA A 62 2.35 1.98 -3.57
C ALA A 62 0.84 1.76 -3.44
N ALA A 63 0.27 1.73 -2.23
CA ALA A 63 -1.18 1.64 -2.05
C ALA A 63 -1.93 2.84 -2.64
N SER A 64 -1.37 4.05 -2.59
CA SER A 64 -2.00 5.24 -3.17
C SER A 64 -2.10 5.19 -4.70
N LEU A 65 -1.30 4.33 -5.34
CA LEU A 65 -1.30 4.09 -6.78
C LEU A 65 -2.20 2.92 -7.20
N LEU A 66 -2.88 2.26 -6.27
CA LEU A 66 -3.74 1.11 -6.56
C LEU A 66 -5.23 1.49 -6.43
N PRO A 67 -6.10 0.99 -7.32
CA PRO A 67 -7.54 1.00 -7.08
C PRO A 67 -7.89 0.03 -5.94
N PRO A 68 -9.14 0.06 -5.40
CA PRO A 68 -9.55 -0.83 -4.31
C PRO A 68 -9.39 -2.33 -4.60
N ASP A 69 -9.50 -2.74 -5.86
CA ASP A 69 -9.33 -4.10 -6.35
C ASP A 69 -7.92 -4.39 -6.91
N GLY A 70 -7.03 -3.41 -6.85
CA GLY A 70 -5.64 -3.54 -7.30
C GLY A 70 -4.82 -4.46 -6.41
N LEU A 71 -3.65 -4.87 -6.91
CA LEU A 71 -2.77 -5.80 -6.20
C LEU A 71 -1.37 -5.22 -6.01
N LEU A 72 -0.80 -5.44 -4.82
CA LEU A 72 0.59 -5.16 -4.53
C LEU A 72 1.34 -6.49 -4.37
N ALA A 73 2.33 -6.74 -5.21
CA ALA A 73 3.24 -7.87 -5.09
C ALA A 73 4.57 -7.40 -4.47
N VAL A 74 4.93 -7.95 -3.31
CA VAL A 74 6.16 -7.63 -2.60
C VAL A 74 7.05 -8.86 -2.58
N SER A 75 8.34 -8.69 -2.88
CA SER A 75 9.38 -9.69 -2.62
C SER A 75 10.37 -9.17 -1.60
N VAL A 76 10.69 -9.97 -0.59
CA VAL A 76 11.75 -9.71 0.39
C VAL A 76 12.59 -10.97 0.57
N VAL A 77 13.90 -10.81 0.54
CA VAL A 77 14.85 -11.91 0.79
C VAL A 77 14.83 -12.29 2.27
N ALA A 78 14.75 -13.58 2.59
CA ALA A 78 14.79 -14.11 3.93
C ALA A 78 16.13 -14.84 4.20
N PRO A 79 16.72 -14.68 5.41
CA PRO A 79 16.31 -13.75 6.46
C PRO A 79 16.56 -12.28 6.04
N PRO A 80 15.65 -11.36 6.40
CA PRO A 80 15.72 -9.99 5.92
C PRO A 80 16.84 -9.22 6.63
N SER A 81 17.66 -8.51 5.85
CA SER A 81 18.77 -7.69 6.36
C SER A 81 18.64 -6.25 5.88
N GLN A 82 18.19 -5.37 6.77
CA GLN A 82 18.08 -3.95 6.45
C GLN A 82 19.44 -3.31 6.24
N SER A 83 19.60 -2.67 5.09
CA SER A 83 20.79 -1.89 4.75
C SER A 83 20.43 -0.89 3.67
N ASP A 84 20.97 0.32 3.73
CA ASP A 84 20.60 1.35 2.76
C ASP A 84 21.07 1.00 1.34
N ALA A 85 20.19 1.25 0.35
CA ALA A 85 20.59 1.31 -1.06
C ALA A 85 21.59 2.45 -1.33
N VAL A 86 21.58 3.50 -0.51
CA VAL A 86 22.46 4.66 -0.60
C VAL A 86 23.24 4.83 0.71
N PRO A 87 24.58 4.67 0.72
CA PRO A 87 25.38 4.81 1.93
C PRO A 87 25.18 6.19 2.60
N GLY A 88 24.94 6.18 3.91
CA GLY A 88 24.92 7.40 4.74
C GLY A 88 23.55 8.09 4.89
N SER A 89 22.48 7.58 4.29
CA SER A 89 21.13 8.07 4.58
C SER A 89 20.52 7.35 5.80
N PRO A 90 19.82 8.04 6.72
CA PRO A 90 19.19 7.36 7.85
C PRO A 90 18.02 6.49 7.38
N GLN A 91 18.14 5.17 7.51
CA GLN A 91 17.04 4.22 7.31
C GLN A 91 16.12 4.17 8.53
N ARG A 92 14.81 4.26 8.30
CA ARG A 92 13.80 3.91 9.30
C ARG A 92 13.78 2.39 9.47
N ARG A 93 14.28 1.93 10.62
CA ARG A 93 14.24 0.51 10.97
C ARG A 93 12.81 -0.02 10.97
N TRP A 94 12.60 -1.18 10.35
CA TRP A 94 11.37 -1.94 10.51
C TRP A 94 11.44 -2.84 11.73
N ASN A 95 10.31 -3.43 12.13
CA ASN A 95 10.23 -4.39 13.23
C ASN A 95 10.16 -5.84 12.74
N VAL A 96 10.53 -6.10 11.48
CA VAL A 96 10.53 -7.45 10.91
C VAL A 96 11.67 -8.27 11.54
N LYS A 97 11.35 -9.48 11.98
CA LYS A 97 12.22 -10.39 12.75
C LYS A 97 12.29 -11.75 12.07
N GLY A 98 13.27 -12.55 12.47
CA GLY A 98 13.39 -13.95 12.08
C GLY A 98 14.69 -14.24 11.35
N ASN A 99 15.30 -15.37 11.68
CA ASN A 99 16.56 -15.84 11.09
C ASN A 99 16.33 -17.01 10.12
N ASP A 100 15.07 -17.39 9.91
CA ASP A 100 14.60 -18.42 8.98
C ASP A 100 13.43 -17.86 8.16
N PHE A 101 13.04 -18.61 7.12
CA PHE A 101 12.00 -18.20 6.20
C PHE A 101 10.64 -18.03 6.90
N GLU A 102 10.20 -19.02 7.66
CA GLU A 102 8.87 -19.07 8.25
C GLU A 102 8.66 -17.92 9.25
N THR A 103 9.66 -17.66 10.10
CA THR A 103 9.63 -16.58 11.09
C THR A 103 9.66 -15.22 10.40
N ALA A 104 10.51 -15.05 9.38
CA ALA A 104 10.58 -13.81 8.61
C ALA A 104 9.29 -13.52 7.85
N ALA A 105 8.72 -14.53 7.18
CA ALA A 105 7.46 -14.44 6.47
C ALA A 105 6.29 -14.07 7.41
N SER A 106 6.23 -14.73 8.58
CA SER A 106 5.23 -14.42 9.60
C SER A 106 5.37 -12.99 10.12
N SER A 107 6.60 -12.55 10.41
CA SER A 107 6.87 -11.19 10.89
C SER A 107 6.61 -10.12 9.82
N LEU A 108 6.90 -10.38 8.54
CA LEU A 108 6.50 -9.48 7.45
C LEU A 108 4.99 -9.22 7.44
N ALA A 109 4.19 -10.28 7.60
CA ALA A 109 2.74 -10.13 7.68
C ALA A 109 2.30 -9.38 8.96
N ALA A 110 2.74 -9.85 10.14
CA ALA A 110 2.26 -9.37 11.43
C ALA A 110 2.80 -7.98 11.82
N ASP A 111 4.06 -7.69 11.52
CA ASP A 111 4.76 -6.49 12.00
C ASP A 111 4.86 -5.38 10.94
N LEU A 112 4.55 -5.67 9.67
CA LEU A 112 4.63 -4.68 8.58
C LEU A 112 3.34 -4.56 7.77
N PHE A 113 2.81 -5.63 7.18
CA PHE A 113 1.68 -5.52 6.25
C PHE A 113 0.34 -5.27 6.96
N LEU A 114 -0.02 -6.11 7.94
CA LEU A 114 -1.28 -6.00 8.66
C LEU A 114 -1.43 -4.66 9.41
N PRO A 115 -0.40 -4.13 10.12
CA PRO A 115 -0.48 -2.83 10.78
C PRO A 115 -0.68 -1.65 9.82
N LEU A 116 -0.30 -1.82 8.55
CA LEU A 116 -0.51 -0.83 7.50
C LEU A 116 -1.86 -0.99 6.77
N GLY A 117 -2.68 -1.97 7.17
CA GLY A 117 -4.00 -2.23 6.62
C GLY A 117 -4.01 -3.09 5.35
N PHE A 118 -2.86 -3.62 4.93
CA PHE A 118 -2.82 -4.56 3.80
C PHE A 118 -3.33 -5.94 4.23
N THR A 119 -3.99 -6.64 3.30
CA THR A 119 -4.40 -8.02 3.51
C THR A 119 -3.55 -8.96 2.64
N PRO A 120 -2.70 -9.82 3.23
CA PRO A 120 -2.01 -10.87 2.50
C PRO A 120 -2.98 -11.92 1.98
N ILE A 121 -3.02 -12.14 0.66
CA ILE A 121 -3.93 -13.12 0.03
C ILE A 121 -3.22 -14.33 -0.56
N ARG A 122 -1.92 -14.20 -0.87
CA ARG A 122 -1.05 -15.28 -1.35
C ARG A 122 0.36 -15.05 -0.83
N LEU A 123 1.03 -16.15 -0.52
CA LEU A 123 2.44 -16.17 -0.12
C LEU A 123 3.13 -17.32 -0.84
N VAL A 124 4.34 -17.08 -1.34
CA VAL A 124 5.20 -18.07 -2.00
C VAL A 124 6.62 -17.94 -1.47
N ARG A 125 7.23 -19.08 -1.17
CA ARG A 125 8.69 -19.22 -1.02
C ARG A 125 9.30 -19.52 -2.39
N ALA A 126 10.20 -18.69 -2.87
CA ALA A 126 10.86 -18.85 -4.16
C ALA A 126 12.38 -18.73 -4.03
N PRO A 127 13.19 -19.37 -4.90
CA PRO A 127 14.62 -19.17 -4.90
C PRO A 127 14.98 -17.74 -5.35
N TYR A 128 15.85 -17.09 -4.59
CA TYR A 128 16.47 -15.80 -4.91
C TYR A 128 17.95 -16.00 -5.21
N LEU A 129 18.33 -15.81 -6.47
CA LEU A 129 19.72 -15.91 -6.92
C LEU A 129 20.35 -14.53 -6.96
N CYS A 130 21.47 -14.35 -6.28
CA CYS A 130 22.24 -13.11 -6.31
C CYS A 130 23.74 -13.38 -6.43
N ALA A 131 24.51 -12.31 -6.64
CA ALA A 131 25.96 -12.39 -6.59
C ALA A 131 26.39 -12.96 -5.23
N GLY A 132 27.26 -13.97 -5.27
CA GLY A 132 27.83 -14.58 -4.09
C GLY A 132 29.22 -14.01 -3.76
N ASP A 133 30.11 -14.86 -3.28
CA ASP A 133 31.45 -14.50 -2.81
C ASP A 133 32.54 -15.20 -3.64
N SER A 134 33.78 -15.15 -3.15
CA SER A 134 34.93 -15.79 -3.80
C SER A 134 34.87 -17.32 -3.85
N TYR A 135 34.02 -17.95 -3.04
CA TYR A 135 33.87 -19.41 -2.96
C TYR A 135 32.69 -19.89 -3.79
N SER A 136 31.59 -19.15 -3.79
CA SER A 136 30.43 -19.41 -4.63
C SER A 136 30.02 -18.14 -5.37
N PRO A 137 30.17 -18.07 -6.71
CA PRO A 137 29.89 -16.85 -7.46
C PRO A 137 28.39 -16.48 -7.47
N VAL A 138 27.53 -17.46 -7.16
CA VAL A 138 26.09 -17.28 -7.00
C VAL A 138 25.68 -17.73 -5.61
N ALA A 139 25.00 -16.87 -4.87
CA ALA A 139 24.31 -17.24 -3.65
C ALA A 139 22.84 -17.55 -3.96
N ALA A 140 22.31 -18.59 -3.33
CA ALA A 140 20.90 -18.95 -3.40
C ALA A 140 20.29 -18.74 -2.01
N LEU A 141 19.34 -17.81 -1.93
CA LEU A 141 18.58 -17.47 -0.72
C LEU A 141 17.09 -17.72 -0.98
N ASP A 142 16.27 -17.58 0.06
CA ASP A 142 14.82 -17.60 -0.10
C ASP A 142 14.27 -16.19 -0.32
N ALA A 143 13.36 -16.02 -1.28
CA ALA A 143 12.47 -14.87 -1.36
C ALA A 143 11.10 -15.23 -0.80
N CYS A 144 10.61 -14.40 0.10
CA CYS A 144 9.21 -14.35 0.50
C CYS A 144 8.47 -13.40 -0.44
N ILE A 145 7.65 -13.97 -1.32
CA ILE A 145 6.81 -13.22 -2.26
C ILE A 145 5.39 -13.21 -1.71
N VAL A 146 4.85 -12.04 -1.46
CA VAL A 146 3.50 -11.86 -0.90
C VAL A 146 2.68 -10.99 -1.84
N VAL A 147 1.49 -11.47 -2.18
CA VAL A 147 0.46 -10.66 -2.86
C VAL A 147 -0.46 -10.10 -1.81
N LEU A 148 -0.63 -8.79 -1.84
CA LEU A 148 -1.36 -7.98 -0.88
C LEU A 148 -2.53 -7.28 -1.58
N GLN A 149 -3.68 -7.24 -0.93
CA GLN A 149 -4.72 -6.26 -1.24
C GLN A 149 -4.43 -4.96 -0.49
N PRO A 150 -4.62 -3.79 -1.11
CA PRO A 150 -4.41 -2.51 -0.47
C PRO A 150 -5.45 -2.26 0.63
N PRO A 151 -5.17 -1.37 1.59
CA PRO A 151 -6.15 -0.94 2.56
C PRO A 151 -7.40 -0.38 1.87
N HIS A 152 -8.59 -0.77 2.33
CA HIS A 152 -9.83 -0.22 1.80
C HIS A 152 -9.88 1.29 2.08
N ARG A 153 -9.71 2.12 1.04
CA ARG A 153 -9.91 3.56 1.19
C ARG A 153 -11.39 3.78 1.49
N ALA A 154 -11.72 4.31 2.66
CA ALA A 154 -13.08 4.74 2.93
C ALA A 154 -13.47 5.76 1.85
N VAL A 155 -14.44 5.42 1.00
CA VAL A 155 -15.07 6.39 0.13
C VAL A 155 -15.84 7.33 1.06
N PRO A 156 -15.60 8.66 1.03
CA PRO A 156 -16.44 9.58 1.76
C PRO A 156 -17.88 9.39 1.27
N ILE A 157 -18.76 8.91 2.15
CA ILE A 157 -20.19 8.89 1.86
C ILE A 157 -20.59 10.36 1.71
N GLN A 158 -20.88 10.79 0.49
CA GLN A 158 -21.54 12.07 0.27
C GLN A 158 -22.95 11.93 0.85
N THR A 159 -23.14 12.39 2.08
CA THR A 159 -24.46 12.65 2.61
C THR A 159 -25.04 13.81 1.81
N SER A 160 -25.79 13.48 0.76
CA SER A 160 -26.67 14.44 0.11
C SER A 160 -27.73 14.85 1.13
N SER A 161 -27.47 15.92 1.88
CA SER A 161 -28.48 16.61 2.65
C SER A 161 -29.43 17.30 1.67
N SER A 162 -30.48 16.58 1.29
CA SER A 162 -31.65 17.17 0.65
C SER A 162 -32.25 18.17 1.62
N SER A 163 -31.95 19.47 1.46
CA SER A 163 -32.66 20.51 2.20
C SER A 163 -34.10 20.55 1.68
N VAL A 164 -35.03 19.97 2.42
CA VAL A 164 -36.45 20.24 2.22
C VAL A 164 -36.68 21.67 2.67
N ALA A 165 -36.94 22.57 1.72
CA ALA A 165 -37.33 23.94 2.01
C ALA A 165 -38.64 23.91 2.82
N ALA A 166 -38.60 24.45 4.03
CA ALA A 166 -39.78 24.64 4.87
C ALA A 166 -40.74 25.62 4.16
N GLY A 167 -41.87 25.11 3.70
CA GLY A 167 -42.97 25.92 3.19
C GLY A 167 -43.53 26.82 4.30
N THR A 168 -43.71 28.09 3.97
CA THR A 168 -44.37 29.09 4.81
C THR A 168 -45.82 28.68 5.11
N PRO A 169 -46.28 28.66 6.38
CA PRO A 169 -47.69 28.41 6.67
C PRO A 169 -48.52 29.67 6.41
N PRO A 170 -49.74 29.55 5.85
CA PRO A 170 -50.66 30.68 5.74
C PRO A 170 -51.30 31.02 7.09
N SER A 171 -51.52 32.32 7.26
CA SER A 171 -52.15 33.00 8.39
C SER A 171 -53.67 32.74 8.46
N GLY A 172 -54.18 32.49 9.68
CA GLY A 172 -55.50 33.00 10.08
C GLY A 172 -56.53 32.01 10.63
N ALA A 173 -57.01 32.33 11.84
CA ALA A 173 -58.33 32.08 12.45
C ALA A 173 -58.60 30.80 13.29
N ASP A 174 -58.39 30.94 14.61
CA ASP A 174 -59.37 30.95 15.75
C ASP A 174 -60.35 29.77 15.99
N PRO A 175 -60.95 29.61 17.20
CA PRO A 175 -60.75 28.44 18.04
C PRO A 175 -62.06 27.68 18.29
N THR A 176 -62.00 26.45 18.83
CA THR A 176 -62.87 25.95 19.92
C THR A 176 -62.74 24.43 20.08
N ARG A 177 -62.39 24.06 21.31
CA ARG A 177 -62.91 22.97 22.17
C ARG A 177 -62.71 21.48 21.83
N ASP A 178 -62.44 20.81 22.97
CA ASP A 178 -62.59 19.39 23.34
C ASP A 178 -61.59 18.42 22.69
N GLY A 179 -60.78 17.63 23.40
CA GLY A 179 -60.65 17.30 24.82
C GLY A 179 -59.96 15.91 24.91
N VAL A 180 -59.31 15.62 26.05
CA VAL A 180 -58.94 14.28 26.56
C VAL A 180 -57.72 13.60 25.88
N VAL A 181 -56.69 12.98 26.51
CA VAL A 181 -56.11 12.85 27.88
C VAL A 181 -54.89 11.89 27.74
N CYS A 182 -53.79 12.15 28.48
CA CYS A 182 -52.79 11.24 29.11
C CYS A 182 -52.13 10.07 28.31
N THR A 183 -50.87 9.64 28.52
CA THR A 183 -49.99 9.63 29.72
C THR A 183 -48.55 9.22 29.32
N GLU A 184 -47.53 9.77 30.03
CA GLU A 184 -46.32 9.16 30.67
C GLU A 184 -45.56 7.99 29.98
N CYS A 185 -44.25 7.73 30.11
CA CYS A 185 -43.03 8.23 30.79
C CYS A 185 -41.86 7.47 30.07
N ALA A 186 -40.74 8.10 29.70
CA ALA A 186 -39.46 8.09 30.42
C ALA A 186 -39.13 6.80 31.20
N ASP A 187 -38.23 6.00 30.63
CA ASP A 187 -36.95 5.55 31.22
C ASP A 187 -35.95 5.24 30.09
#